data_AF-A0A1V6RSH4-F1
#
_entry.id   AF-A0A1V6RSH4-F1
#
_cell.length_a   1.000
_cell.length_b   1.000
_cell.length_c   1.000
_cell.angle_alpha   90.00
_cell.angle_beta   90.00
_cell.angle_gamma   90.00
#
_symmetry.space_group_name_H-M   'P 1'
#
loop_
_entity.id
_entity.type
_entity.pdbx_description
1 polymer ?
#
loop_
_entity_poly.entity_id
_entity_poly.type
_entity_poly.pdbx_seq_one_letter_code
_entity_poly.pdbx_strand_id
1 'polypeptide(L)'
;MTLKYRSGRGYARAAPWEETAYLSVGADRNLFYGEFAVECVSLLAFILFLIWSIASSQICVIVPAAMSIAGTEVTMYYVIAFMIHDFFLVVAICLTFNIFWGFIHRFLGLIRLSGKPHVAVKIIHYLFFTAILLLSLAECALYIATLVGQVTSDYGLEDLGWSRLNGVLYIVYFVLSVEVFAWSMFVNRKATAYRSVSSTPATALVGAAVPWFIVCLTWAVISIRYRIMDAYSPPNYLYLIKAVIQLAFWVGTYFGILTCCDQWRALGYEYNNPPPREYPRQHSPQSTPPSQQYPLVQHPYDVAPYEPYDNSTQPPARHSLRASLR
;
A
#
# COMPACT_ATOMS: atom_id res chain seq x y z
N MET A 1 12.99 -59.33 -23.24
CA MET A 1 13.28 -58.24 -22.28
C MET A 1 12.01 -57.41 -22.15
N THR A 2 11.23 -57.66 -21.09
CA THR A 2 9.84 -57.22 -20.95
C THR A 2 9.76 -56.17 -19.84
N LEU A 3 9.42 -54.94 -20.20
CA LEU A 3 9.24 -53.83 -19.25
C LEU A 3 7.89 -53.98 -18.54
N LYS A 4 7.96 -54.31 -17.25
CA LYS A 4 6.83 -54.45 -16.34
C LYS A 4 6.44 -53.05 -15.84
N TYR A 5 5.38 -52.47 -16.41
CA TYR A 5 4.82 -51.19 -15.98
C TYR A 5 4.12 -51.37 -14.62
N ARG A 6 4.77 -50.90 -13.55
CA ARG A 6 4.24 -50.98 -12.19
C ARG A 6 3.27 -49.81 -11.97
N SER A 7 2.00 -50.07 -12.27
CA SER A 7 0.85 -49.30 -11.75
C SER A 7 0.89 -49.34 -10.22
N GLY A 8 1.12 -48.18 -9.59
CA GLY A 8 1.19 -48.09 -8.15
C GLY A 8 1.16 -46.66 -7.65
N ARG A 9 0.03 -46.31 -7.00
CA ARG A 9 -0.26 -45.06 -6.28
C ARG A 9 -0.52 -43.84 -7.18
N GLY A 10 -1.80 -43.69 -7.52
CA GLY A 10 -2.37 -42.41 -7.92
C GLY A 10 -2.26 -41.41 -6.78
N TYR A 11 -1.19 -40.63 -6.79
CA TYR A 11 -1.28 -39.25 -6.35
C TYR A 11 -2.11 -38.55 -7.40
N ALA A 12 -3.39 -38.33 -7.11
CA ALA A 12 -4.14 -37.31 -7.82
C ALA A 12 -3.27 -36.04 -7.74
N ARG A 13 -2.73 -35.60 -8.88
CA ARG A 13 -2.18 -34.25 -9.01
C ARG A 13 -3.35 -33.31 -8.82
N ALA A 14 -3.79 -33.08 -7.58
CA ALA A 14 -4.44 -31.85 -7.21
C ALA A 14 -3.47 -30.77 -7.69
N ALA A 15 -3.95 -29.98 -8.63
CA ALA A 15 -3.07 -29.02 -9.25
C ALA A 15 -2.55 -28.09 -8.14
N PRO A 16 -1.29 -27.62 -8.20
CA PRO A 16 -0.73 -26.76 -7.15
C PRO A 16 -1.45 -25.41 -6.98
N TRP A 17 -2.52 -25.17 -7.75
CA TRP A 17 -3.43 -24.03 -7.64
C TRP A 17 -4.80 -24.37 -7.01
N GLU A 18 -5.10 -25.64 -6.70
CA GLU A 18 -6.36 -26.10 -6.09
C GLU A 18 -6.29 -26.32 -4.57
N GLU A 19 -5.13 -26.15 -3.94
CA GLU A 19 -5.07 -26.10 -2.49
C GLU A 19 -5.81 -24.86 -1.99
N THR A 20 -7.02 -25.07 -1.48
CA THR A 20 -7.72 -24.15 -0.58
C THR A 20 -6.94 -24.06 0.72
N ALA A 21 -5.78 -23.41 0.65
CA ALA A 21 -4.98 -23.12 1.81
C ALA A 21 -5.72 -22.09 2.65
N TYR A 22 -6.31 -22.56 3.75
CA TYR A 22 -6.83 -21.70 4.78
C TYR A 22 -5.65 -20.97 5.40
N LEU A 23 -5.57 -19.64 5.19
CA LEU A 23 -4.65 -18.75 5.87
C LEU A 23 -4.90 -18.82 7.37
N SER A 24 -4.26 -19.76 8.07
CA SER A 24 -4.28 -19.82 9.53
C SER A 24 -3.23 -18.87 10.07
N VAL A 25 -3.67 -17.64 10.40
CA VAL A 25 -2.86 -16.68 11.16
C VAL A 25 -2.73 -17.22 12.59
N GLY A 26 -1.72 -18.06 12.81
CA GLY A 26 -1.40 -18.68 14.09
C GLY A 26 -0.54 -17.79 14.99
N ALA A 27 -0.89 -17.76 16.28
CA ALA A 27 -0.17 -17.26 17.47
C ALA A 27 0.30 -15.78 17.54
N ASP A 28 0.73 -15.12 16.47
CA ASP A 28 1.28 -13.73 16.54
C ASP A 28 0.23 -12.64 16.29
N ARG A 29 -1.02 -12.87 16.72
CA ARG A 29 -2.14 -11.94 16.48
C ARG A 29 -1.95 -10.59 17.17
N ASN A 30 -1.54 -10.59 18.44
CA ASN A 30 -1.39 -9.36 19.21
C ASN A 30 -0.25 -8.47 18.70
N LEU A 31 0.78 -9.10 18.10
CA LEU A 31 1.91 -8.40 17.50
C LEU A 31 1.51 -7.72 16.20
N PHE A 32 0.71 -8.41 15.36
CA PHE A 32 0.17 -7.86 14.12
C PHE A 32 -0.77 -6.65 14.38
N TYR A 33 -1.65 -6.72 15.38
CA TYR A 33 -2.53 -5.60 15.72
C TYR A 33 -1.78 -4.43 16.37
N GLY A 34 -0.74 -4.71 17.16
CA GLY A 34 0.11 -3.67 17.76
C GLY A 34 0.89 -2.89 16.71
N GLU A 35 1.56 -3.60 15.80
CA GLU A 35 2.25 -2.98 14.66
C GLU A 35 1.26 -2.21 13.78
N PHE A 36 0.11 -2.82 13.45
CA PHE A 36 -0.91 -2.17 12.63
C PHE A 36 -1.51 -0.91 13.28
N ALA A 37 -1.77 -0.94 14.60
CA ALA A 37 -2.34 0.19 15.32
C ALA A 37 -1.33 1.35 15.43
N VAL A 38 -0.08 1.06 15.73
CA VAL A 38 1.00 2.06 15.74
C VAL A 38 1.16 2.63 14.34
N GLU A 39 1.17 1.80 13.30
CA GLU A 39 1.25 2.26 11.91
C GLU A 39 0.02 3.07 11.48
N CYS A 40 -1.19 2.73 11.93
CA CYS A 40 -2.41 3.50 11.65
C CYS A 40 -2.44 4.83 12.40
N VAL A 41 -1.99 4.87 13.65
CA VAL A 41 -1.88 6.12 14.43
C VAL A 41 -0.77 6.99 13.86
N SER A 42 0.37 6.41 13.51
CA SER A 42 1.44 7.11 12.81
C SER A 42 0.94 7.62 11.47
N LEU A 43 0.18 6.84 10.70
CA LEU A 43 -0.41 7.23 9.41
C LEU A 43 -1.50 8.29 9.57
N LEU A 44 -2.29 8.27 10.63
CA LEU A 44 -3.31 9.28 10.91
C LEU A 44 -2.67 10.60 11.37
N ALA A 45 -1.69 10.54 12.28
CA ALA A 45 -0.87 11.69 12.63
C ALA A 45 -0.13 12.22 11.40
N PHE A 46 0.28 11.32 10.50
CA PHE A 46 0.87 11.67 9.22
C PHE A 46 -0.10 12.42 8.34
N ILE A 47 -1.31 11.89 8.13
CA ILE A 47 -2.34 12.51 7.30
C ILE A 47 -2.75 13.86 7.87
N LEU A 48 -2.86 14.00 9.19
CA LEU A 48 -3.14 15.29 9.83
C LEU A 48 -2.00 16.29 9.62
N PHE A 49 -0.75 15.85 9.77
CA PHE A 49 0.42 16.66 9.46
C PHE A 49 0.47 17.02 7.97
N LEU A 50 0.02 16.13 7.10
CA LEU A 50 0.00 16.32 5.65
C LEU A 50 -1.11 17.31 5.24
N ILE A 51 -2.31 17.18 5.81
CA ILE A 51 -3.42 18.15 5.67
C ILE A 51 -2.99 19.51 6.21
N TRP A 52 -2.36 19.55 7.38
CA TRP A 52 -1.81 20.76 7.97
C TRP A 52 -0.75 21.39 7.07
N SER A 53 0.16 20.58 6.53
CA SER A 53 1.20 20.98 5.59
C SER A 53 0.59 21.60 4.34
N ILE A 54 -0.42 20.95 3.73
CA ILE A 54 -1.11 21.47 2.53
C ILE A 54 -1.84 22.75 2.85
N ALA A 55 -2.61 22.80 3.95
CA ALA A 55 -3.34 24.00 4.34
C ALA A 55 -2.39 25.17 4.59
N SER A 56 -1.30 24.92 5.32
CA SER A 56 -0.24 25.90 5.56
C SER A 56 0.39 26.33 4.23
N SER A 57 0.69 25.38 3.34
CA SER A 57 1.20 25.61 1.99
C SER A 57 0.29 26.56 1.20
N GLN A 58 -1.01 26.28 1.14
CA GLN A 58 -1.95 27.09 0.38
C GLN A 58 -2.10 28.49 1.00
N ILE A 59 -2.13 28.60 2.32
CA ILE A 59 -2.15 29.90 3.02
C ILE A 59 -0.88 30.70 2.67
N CYS A 60 0.28 30.06 2.66
CA CYS A 60 1.57 30.66 2.31
C CYS A 60 1.65 31.14 0.85
N VAL A 61 0.83 30.62 -0.06
CA VAL A 61 0.73 31.09 -1.46
C VAL A 61 -0.35 32.16 -1.62
N ILE A 62 -1.49 31.98 -0.97
CA ILE A 62 -2.64 32.88 -1.07
C ILE A 62 -2.31 34.25 -0.45
N VAL A 63 -1.63 34.27 0.71
CA VAL A 63 -1.32 35.52 1.41
C VAL A 63 -0.42 36.43 0.55
N PRO A 64 0.72 35.98 -0.01
CA PRO A 64 1.54 36.80 -0.92
C PRO A 64 0.81 37.20 -2.19
N ALA A 65 0.02 36.29 -2.80
CA ALA A 65 -0.76 36.62 -3.99
C ALA A 65 -1.80 37.73 -3.70
N ALA A 66 -2.49 37.65 -2.56
CA ALA A 66 -3.45 38.67 -2.14
C ALA A 66 -2.78 40.01 -1.80
N MET A 67 -1.63 39.99 -1.12
CA MET A 67 -0.83 41.18 -0.82
C MET A 67 -0.29 41.86 -2.09
N SER A 68 0.14 41.06 -3.08
CA SER A 68 0.57 41.56 -4.39
C SER A 68 -0.58 42.24 -5.15
N ILE A 69 -1.78 41.65 -5.13
CA ILE A 69 -2.99 42.25 -5.71
C ILE A 69 -3.37 43.55 -4.99
N ALA A 70 -3.18 43.61 -3.66
CA ALA A 70 -3.45 44.78 -2.84
C ALA A 70 -2.41 45.91 -2.99
N GLY A 71 -1.33 45.68 -3.74
CA GLY A 71 -0.25 46.66 -3.93
C GLY A 71 0.55 46.94 -2.66
N THR A 72 0.49 46.07 -1.65
CA THR A 72 1.26 46.27 -0.42
C THR A 72 2.69 45.78 -0.62
N GLU A 73 3.66 46.69 -0.48
CA GLU A 73 5.08 46.34 -0.43
C GLU A 73 5.38 45.59 0.87
N VAL A 74 5.28 44.27 0.83
CA VAL A 74 5.57 43.44 1.98
C VAL A 74 7.04 43.05 1.94
N THR A 75 7.71 43.28 3.06
CA THR A 75 9.06 42.79 3.37
C THR A 75 9.17 41.29 3.01
N MET A 76 10.36 40.85 2.58
CA MET A 76 10.62 39.50 2.01
C MET A 76 10.34 38.31 2.96
N TYR A 77 9.63 38.48 4.08
CA TYR A 77 9.23 37.40 5.00
C TYR A 77 8.42 36.28 4.33
N TYR A 78 7.74 36.55 3.22
CA TYR A 78 7.05 35.52 2.44
C TYR A 78 8.01 34.46 1.87
N VAL A 79 9.31 34.77 1.74
CA VAL A 79 10.34 33.81 1.29
C VAL A 79 10.47 32.65 2.28
N ILE A 80 10.41 32.91 3.59
CA ILE A 80 10.43 31.87 4.63
C ILE A 80 9.22 30.95 4.47
N ALA A 81 8.05 31.54 4.18
CA ALA A 81 6.82 30.79 3.96
C ALA A 81 6.95 29.84 2.74
N PHE A 82 7.59 30.28 1.66
CA PHE A 82 7.88 29.42 0.50
C PHE A 82 8.88 28.30 0.82
N MET A 83 9.93 28.56 1.60
CA MET A 83 10.87 27.52 2.04
C MET A 83 10.18 26.43 2.86
N ILE A 84 9.35 26.84 3.82
CA ILE A 84 8.59 25.93 4.68
C ILE A 84 7.57 25.13 3.86
N HIS A 85 6.86 25.80 2.94
CA HIS A 85 5.94 25.16 2.01
C HIS A 85 6.63 24.04 1.23
N ASP A 86 7.77 24.34 0.60
CA ASP A 86 8.49 23.41 -0.27
C ASP A 86 9.00 22.19 0.51
N PHE A 87 9.58 22.42 1.69
CA PHE A 87 10.01 21.36 2.60
C PHE A 87 8.86 20.41 2.93
N PHE A 88 7.71 20.94 3.36
CA PHE A 88 6.59 20.07 3.72
C PHE A 88 5.95 19.37 2.50
N LEU A 89 5.96 20.01 1.32
CA LEU A 89 5.50 19.39 0.08
C LEU A 89 6.37 18.17 -0.28
N VAL A 90 7.70 18.32 -0.22
CA VAL A 90 8.65 17.23 -0.44
C VAL A 90 8.39 16.07 0.53
N VAL A 91 8.30 16.38 1.83
CA VAL A 91 8.02 15.41 2.88
C VAL A 91 6.70 14.67 2.59
N ALA A 92 5.64 15.40 2.26
CA ALA A 92 4.34 14.84 1.91
C ALA A 92 4.41 13.85 0.73
N ILE A 93 5.15 14.17 -0.32
CA ILE A 93 5.31 13.30 -1.50
C ILE A 93 6.04 12.01 -1.13
N CYS A 94 7.19 12.11 -0.45
CA CYS A 94 7.95 10.93 -0.02
C CYS A 94 7.09 10.00 0.83
N LEU A 95 6.32 10.55 1.75
CA LEU A 95 5.49 9.76 2.65
C LEU A 95 4.27 9.17 1.98
N THR A 96 3.70 9.84 0.97
CA THR A 96 2.67 9.25 0.13
C THR A 96 3.18 7.99 -0.58
N PHE A 97 4.39 8.02 -1.16
CA PHE A 97 5.02 6.82 -1.73
C PHE A 97 5.24 5.72 -0.69
N ASN A 98 5.79 6.08 0.48
CA ASN A 98 6.01 5.13 1.56
C ASN A 98 4.70 4.43 1.99
N ILE A 99 3.60 5.18 2.09
CA ILE A 99 2.28 4.65 2.42
C ILE A 99 1.79 3.68 1.34
N PHE A 100 1.86 4.06 0.06
CA PHE A 100 1.45 3.19 -1.04
C PHE A 100 2.25 1.88 -1.07
N TRP A 101 3.58 1.96 -0.98
CA TRP A 101 4.42 0.77 -0.93
C TRP A 101 4.13 -0.08 0.31
N GLY A 102 3.88 0.55 1.47
CA GLY A 102 3.43 -0.12 2.68
C GLY A 102 2.17 -0.97 2.44
N PHE A 103 1.11 -0.40 1.85
CA PHE A 103 -0.09 -1.15 1.50
C PHE A 103 0.21 -2.29 0.53
N ILE A 104 0.94 -2.01 -0.54
CA ILE A 104 1.31 -3.01 -1.55
C ILE A 104 2.03 -4.19 -0.87
N HIS A 105 2.99 -3.94 0.02
CA HIS A 105 3.70 -4.99 0.74
C HIS A 105 2.79 -5.82 1.65
N ARG A 106 1.83 -5.20 2.33
CA ARG A 106 0.85 -5.91 3.16
C ARG A 106 -0.05 -6.79 2.32
N PHE A 107 -0.60 -6.28 1.24
CA PHE A 107 -1.41 -7.06 0.30
C PHE A 107 -0.62 -8.22 -0.29
N LEU A 108 0.61 -7.98 -0.75
CA LEU A 108 1.48 -9.03 -1.27
C LEU A 108 1.85 -10.07 -0.21
N GLY A 109 1.89 -9.69 1.07
CA GLY A 109 2.04 -10.61 2.20
C GLY A 109 0.82 -11.52 2.36
N LEU A 110 -0.40 -10.96 2.28
CA LEU A 110 -1.64 -11.73 2.38
C LEU A 110 -1.87 -12.68 1.20
N ILE A 111 -1.46 -12.29 -0.01
CA ILE A 111 -1.71 -13.06 -1.24
C ILE A 111 -0.79 -14.31 -1.32
N ARG A 112 0.15 -14.49 -0.39
CA ARG A 112 1.26 -15.43 -0.60
C ARG A 112 1.24 -16.70 0.24
N LEU A 113 1.37 -17.81 -0.50
CA LEU A 113 1.75 -19.13 0.02
C LEU A 113 3.26 -19.43 -0.11
N SER A 114 4.06 -18.64 -0.84
CA SER A 114 5.40 -19.05 -1.33
C SER A 114 6.62 -18.21 -0.89
N GLY A 115 6.47 -17.19 -0.04
CA GLY A 115 7.56 -16.49 0.67
C GLY A 115 8.60 -15.64 -0.13
N LYS A 116 9.06 -16.05 -1.31
CA LYS A 116 10.32 -15.53 -1.91
C LYS A 116 10.26 -14.16 -2.66
N PRO A 117 9.47 -13.94 -3.74
CA PRO A 117 9.49 -12.67 -4.50
C PRO A 117 9.01 -11.38 -3.79
N HIS A 118 8.84 -11.34 -2.46
CA HIS A 118 8.17 -10.25 -1.70
C HIS A 118 9.24 -9.44 -1.02
N VAL A 119 10.19 -10.15 -0.42
CA VAL A 119 11.44 -9.59 0.09
C VAL A 119 12.14 -8.79 -1.02
N ALA A 120 12.22 -9.31 -2.24
CA ALA A 120 12.83 -8.60 -3.37
C ALA A 120 12.10 -7.28 -3.70
N VAL A 121 10.77 -7.30 -3.85
CA VAL A 121 9.98 -6.09 -4.13
C VAL A 121 10.09 -5.08 -2.99
N LYS A 122 10.10 -5.55 -1.72
CA LYS A 122 10.30 -4.72 -0.54
C LYS A 122 11.66 -4.04 -0.50
N ILE A 123 12.72 -4.76 -0.83
CA ILE A 123 14.07 -4.18 -0.94
C ILE A 123 14.11 -3.11 -2.05
N ILE A 124 13.54 -3.39 -3.22
CA ILE A 124 13.51 -2.45 -4.34
C ILE A 124 12.76 -1.16 -3.97
N HIS A 125 11.57 -1.26 -3.37
CA HIS A 125 10.82 -0.08 -2.94
C HIS A 125 11.57 0.73 -1.87
N TYR A 126 12.29 0.11 -0.93
CA TYR A 126 13.12 0.87 0.01
C TYR A 126 14.29 1.58 -0.67
N LEU A 127 14.92 0.96 -1.66
CA LEU A 127 15.97 1.61 -2.45
C LEU A 127 15.41 2.81 -3.21
N PHE A 128 14.26 2.66 -3.86
CA PHE A 128 13.56 3.79 -4.50
C PHE A 128 13.17 4.86 -3.50
N PHE A 129 12.67 4.50 -2.32
CA PHE A 129 12.33 5.43 -1.24
C PHE A 129 13.55 6.24 -0.80
N THR A 130 14.68 5.59 -0.53
CA THR A 130 15.92 6.27 -0.15
C THR A 130 16.41 7.20 -1.27
N ALA A 131 16.35 6.74 -2.53
CA ALA A 131 16.77 7.55 -3.67
C ALA A 131 15.90 8.81 -3.83
N ILE A 132 14.57 8.68 -3.77
CA ILE A 132 13.69 9.86 -3.86
C ILE A 132 13.91 10.78 -2.67
N LEU A 133 14.03 10.26 -1.45
CA LEU A 133 14.22 11.10 -0.27
C LEU A 133 15.48 11.97 -0.39
N LEU A 134 16.59 11.38 -0.84
CA LEU A 134 17.84 12.12 -1.06
C LEU A 134 17.71 13.16 -2.17
N LEU A 135 17.08 12.80 -3.30
CA LEU A 135 16.87 13.73 -4.41
C LEU A 135 15.95 14.89 -4.01
N SER A 136 14.89 14.63 -3.24
CA SER A 136 13.96 15.66 -2.79
C SER A 136 14.58 16.56 -1.73
N LEU A 137 15.42 16.03 -0.83
CA LEU A 137 16.19 16.86 0.11
C LEU A 137 17.20 17.75 -0.62
N ALA A 138 17.88 17.22 -1.64
CA ALA A 138 18.80 18.01 -2.46
C ALA A 138 18.07 19.12 -3.23
N GLU A 139 16.89 18.82 -3.77
CA GLU A 139 16.05 19.79 -4.47
C GLU A 139 15.55 20.89 -3.53
N CYS A 140 15.05 20.53 -2.34
CA CYS A 140 14.64 21.50 -1.32
C CYS A 140 15.80 22.39 -0.86
N ALA A 141 17.00 21.82 -0.65
CA ALA A 141 18.19 22.59 -0.29
C ALA A 141 18.59 23.58 -1.40
N LEU A 142 18.55 23.16 -2.67
CA LEU A 142 18.83 24.03 -3.81
C LEU A 142 17.74 25.11 -3.98
N TYR A 143 16.49 24.80 -3.69
CA TYR A 143 15.40 25.77 -3.70
C TYR A 143 15.62 26.85 -2.63
N ILE A 144 15.96 26.44 -1.40
CA ILE A 144 16.28 27.36 -0.31
C ILE A 144 17.50 28.23 -0.67
N ALA A 145 18.57 27.63 -1.21
CA ALA A 145 19.76 28.37 -1.64
C ALA A 145 19.39 29.41 -2.71
N THR A 146 18.63 28.99 -3.72
CA THR A 146 18.13 29.89 -4.77
C THR A 146 17.35 31.05 -4.18
N LEU A 147 16.39 30.79 -3.28
CA LEU A 147 15.61 31.84 -2.62
C LEU A 147 16.47 32.80 -1.79
N VAL A 148 17.50 32.30 -1.08
CA VAL A 148 18.43 33.16 -0.33
C VAL A 148 19.26 34.01 -1.29
N GLY A 149 19.81 33.43 -2.35
CA GLY A 149 20.55 34.13 -3.39
C GLY A 149 19.72 35.24 -4.05
N GLN A 150 18.41 35.02 -4.19
CA GLN A 150 17.48 36.04 -4.68
C GLN A 150 17.40 37.27 -3.76
N VAL A 151 17.48 37.07 -2.45
CA VAL A 151 17.48 38.15 -1.45
C VAL A 151 18.84 38.85 -1.38
N THR A 152 19.94 38.12 -1.55
CA THR A 152 21.31 38.65 -1.40
C THR A 152 21.92 39.20 -2.69
N SER A 153 21.19 39.20 -3.81
CA SER A 153 21.60 39.71 -5.13
C SER A 153 22.77 38.99 -5.83
N ASP A 154 23.13 37.77 -5.39
CA ASP A 154 24.12 36.90 -6.04
C ASP A 154 23.45 35.98 -7.09
N TYR A 155 22.91 36.57 -8.15
CA TYR A 155 22.18 35.85 -9.20
C TYR A 155 23.10 35.33 -10.31
N GLY A 156 23.06 34.03 -10.60
CA GLY A 156 23.49 33.58 -11.93
C GLY A 156 23.62 32.09 -12.17
N LEU A 157 24.07 31.30 -11.18
CA LEU A 157 24.39 29.88 -11.40
C LEU A 157 23.45 28.89 -10.70
N GLU A 158 22.85 29.28 -9.58
CA GLU A 158 22.07 28.36 -8.74
C GLU A 158 20.69 28.04 -9.34
N ASP A 159 20.06 29.00 -10.01
CA ASP A 159 18.70 28.88 -10.54
C ASP A 159 18.57 27.83 -11.66
N LEU A 160 19.60 27.72 -12.51
CA LEU A 160 19.62 26.73 -13.59
C LEU A 160 19.75 25.30 -13.05
N GLY A 161 20.53 25.11 -11.98
CA GLY A 161 20.72 23.82 -11.32
C GLY A 161 19.44 23.32 -10.66
N TRP A 162 18.78 24.20 -9.89
CA TRP A 162 17.52 23.90 -9.23
C TRP A 162 16.40 23.56 -10.25
N SER A 163 16.19 24.42 -11.25
CA SER A 163 15.11 24.25 -12.25
C SER A 163 15.18 22.89 -12.98
N ARG A 164 16.40 22.45 -13.33
CA ARG A 164 16.62 21.14 -13.98
C ARG A 164 16.40 19.98 -13.02
N LEU A 165 16.94 20.05 -11.80
CA LEU A 165 16.74 18.99 -10.80
C LEU A 165 15.26 18.82 -10.46
N ASN A 166 14.55 19.93 -10.22
CA ASN A 166 13.11 19.95 -9.97
C ASN A 166 12.34 19.28 -11.13
N GLY A 167 12.70 19.61 -12.38
CA GLY A 167 12.08 19.00 -13.55
C GLY A 167 12.31 17.48 -13.66
N VAL A 168 13.54 17.03 -13.42
CA VAL A 168 13.88 15.59 -13.40
C VAL A 168 13.15 14.86 -12.27
N LEU A 169 13.08 15.47 -11.08
CA LEU A 169 12.44 14.90 -9.91
C LEU A 169 10.95 14.66 -10.14
N TYR A 170 10.25 15.58 -10.80
CA TYR A 170 8.84 15.38 -11.16
C TYR A 170 8.62 14.26 -12.19
N ILE A 171 9.57 14.02 -13.10
CA ILE A 171 9.53 12.85 -13.98
C ILE A 171 9.72 11.56 -13.18
N VAL A 172 10.66 11.54 -12.23
CA VAL A 172 10.88 10.39 -11.35
C VAL A 172 9.62 10.08 -10.55
N TYR A 173 8.97 11.09 -9.96
CA TYR A 173 7.69 10.89 -9.27
C TYR A 173 6.60 10.31 -10.19
N PHE A 174 6.52 10.79 -11.44
CA PHE A 174 5.58 10.21 -12.40
C PHE A 174 5.87 8.72 -12.67
N VAL A 175 7.12 8.34 -12.92
CA VAL A 175 7.49 6.94 -13.15
C VAL A 175 7.17 6.06 -11.94
N LEU A 176 7.47 6.52 -10.72
CA LEU A 176 7.14 5.78 -9.50
C LEU A 176 5.62 5.72 -9.26
N SER A 177 4.87 6.75 -9.65
CA SER A 177 3.40 6.71 -9.56
C SER A 177 2.79 5.68 -10.51
N VAL A 178 3.40 5.45 -11.68
CA VAL A 178 3.01 4.37 -12.61
C VAL A 178 3.24 3.00 -11.96
N GLU A 179 4.37 2.82 -11.27
CA GLU A 179 4.65 1.60 -10.52
C GLU A 179 3.60 1.37 -9.42
N VAL A 180 3.29 2.39 -8.60
CA VAL A 180 2.26 2.32 -7.56
C VAL A 180 0.90 1.93 -8.15
N PHE A 181 0.52 2.56 -9.26
CA PHE A 181 -0.74 2.28 -9.95
C PHE A 181 -0.80 0.85 -10.49
N ALA A 182 0.28 0.39 -11.14
CA ALA A 182 0.38 -0.97 -11.68
C ALA A 182 0.29 -2.04 -10.58
N TRP A 183 1.00 -1.85 -9.46
CA TRP A 183 0.93 -2.75 -8.32
C TRP A 183 -0.45 -2.75 -7.65
N SER A 184 -1.08 -1.59 -7.52
CA SER A 184 -2.44 -1.49 -6.95
C SER A 184 -3.44 -2.27 -7.80
N MET A 185 -3.36 -2.15 -9.14
CA MET A 185 -4.19 -2.92 -10.07
C MET A 185 -3.90 -4.42 -9.99
N PHE A 186 -2.62 -4.81 -9.91
CA PHE A 186 -2.22 -6.22 -9.76
C PHE A 186 -2.80 -6.82 -8.48
N VAL A 187 -2.64 -6.13 -7.35
CA VAL A 187 -3.17 -6.53 -6.04
C VAL A 187 -4.69 -6.67 -6.09
N ASN A 188 -5.40 -5.70 -6.68
CA ASN A 188 -6.85 -5.75 -6.79
C ASN A 188 -7.35 -6.94 -7.61
N ARG A 189 -6.72 -7.20 -8.76
CA ARG A 189 -7.03 -8.38 -9.58
C ARG A 189 -6.79 -9.69 -8.82
N LYS A 190 -5.70 -9.77 -8.06
CA LYS A 190 -5.39 -10.96 -7.25
C LYS A 190 -6.35 -11.12 -6.07
N ALA A 191 -6.68 -10.05 -5.35
CA ALA A 191 -7.65 -10.10 -4.26
C ALA A 191 -9.02 -10.61 -4.75
N THR A 192 -9.46 -10.17 -5.94
CA THR A 192 -10.72 -10.60 -6.54
C THR A 192 -10.72 -12.09 -6.94
N ALA A 193 -9.55 -12.65 -7.30
CA ALA A 193 -9.42 -14.04 -7.68
C ALA A 193 -9.51 -15.01 -6.48
N TYR A 194 -9.16 -14.56 -5.27
CA TYR A 194 -9.23 -15.37 -4.06
C TYR A 194 -10.55 -15.10 -3.31
N ARG A 195 -11.49 -16.04 -3.38
CA ARG A 195 -12.82 -15.93 -2.76
C ARG A 195 -12.79 -15.71 -1.24
N SER A 196 -11.65 -15.96 -0.60
CA SER A 196 -11.42 -15.83 0.84
C SER A 196 -10.90 -14.48 1.30
N VAL A 197 -10.55 -13.56 0.40
CA VAL A 197 -10.02 -12.23 0.74
C VAL A 197 -10.93 -11.18 0.10
N SER A 198 -11.50 -10.28 0.91
CA SER A 198 -12.30 -9.18 0.35
C SER A 198 -11.46 -8.31 -0.57
N SER A 199 -11.98 -8.03 -1.76
CA SER A 199 -11.37 -7.10 -2.72
C SER A 199 -11.63 -5.63 -2.40
N THR A 200 -12.42 -5.33 -1.37
CA THR A 200 -12.79 -3.96 -1.00
C THR A 200 -11.58 -3.07 -0.74
N PRO A 201 -10.66 -3.38 0.20
CA PRO A 201 -9.53 -2.47 0.47
C PRO A 201 -8.60 -2.34 -0.73
N ALA A 202 -8.49 -3.39 -1.57
CA ALA A 202 -7.67 -3.33 -2.79
C ALA A 202 -8.29 -2.39 -3.84
N THR A 203 -9.62 -2.35 -3.91
CA THR A 203 -10.36 -1.40 -4.76
C THR A 203 -10.18 0.03 -4.26
N ALA A 204 -10.22 0.26 -2.94
CA ALA A 204 -9.95 1.57 -2.35
C ALA A 204 -8.50 2.02 -2.60
N LEU A 205 -7.52 1.10 -2.54
CA LEU A 205 -6.13 1.39 -2.90
C LEU A 205 -5.98 1.84 -4.35
N VAL A 206 -6.65 1.17 -5.30
CA VAL A 206 -6.70 1.62 -6.71
C VAL A 206 -7.35 3.01 -6.81
N GLY A 207 -8.44 3.24 -6.07
CA GLY A 207 -9.10 4.53 -5.97
C GLY A 207 -8.20 5.65 -5.46
N ALA A 208 -7.23 5.36 -4.58
CA ALA A 208 -6.21 6.30 -4.15
C ALA A 208 -5.06 6.48 -5.16
N ALA A 209 -4.67 5.41 -5.85
CA ALA A 209 -3.54 5.44 -6.78
C ALA A 209 -3.85 6.23 -8.07
N VAL A 210 -5.09 6.19 -8.57
CA VAL A 210 -5.54 6.96 -9.75
C VAL A 210 -5.34 8.48 -9.58
N PRO A 211 -5.90 9.14 -8.55
CA PRO A 211 -5.73 10.57 -8.37
C PRO A 211 -4.26 10.94 -8.12
N TRP A 212 -3.50 10.12 -7.40
CA TRP A 212 -2.06 10.31 -7.21
C TRP A 212 -1.28 10.29 -8.54
N PHE A 213 -1.59 9.32 -9.41
CA PHE A 213 -1.03 9.22 -10.75
C PHE A 213 -1.32 10.48 -11.58
N ILE A 214 -2.56 11.01 -11.52
CA ILE A 214 -2.95 12.23 -12.26
C ILE A 214 -2.17 13.45 -11.78
N VAL A 215 -1.94 13.60 -10.47
CA VAL A 215 -1.10 14.69 -9.92
C VAL A 215 0.31 14.60 -10.47
N CYS A 216 0.94 13.42 -10.40
CA CYS A 216 2.32 13.24 -10.83
C CYS A 216 2.45 13.44 -12.35
N LEU A 217 1.49 12.94 -13.14
CA LEU A 217 1.43 13.17 -14.59
C LEU A 217 1.35 14.66 -14.91
N THR A 218 0.46 15.40 -14.24
CA THR A 218 0.29 16.84 -14.45
C THR A 218 1.59 17.59 -14.18
N TRP A 219 2.29 17.27 -13.08
CA TRP A 219 3.57 17.90 -12.75
C TRP A 219 4.67 17.53 -13.74
N ALA A 220 4.76 16.27 -14.17
CA ALA A 220 5.74 15.85 -15.16
C ALA A 220 5.53 16.57 -16.50
N VAL A 221 4.28 16.68 -16.98
CA VAL A 221 3.96 17.39 -18.23
C VAL A 221 4.36 18.86 -18.17
N ILE A 222 3.99 19.57 -17.09
CA ILE A 222 4.36 20.98 -16.90
C ILE A 222 5.90 21.11 -16.85
N SER A 223 6.57 20.20 -16.16
CA SER A 223 8.01 20.27 -15.96
C SER A 223 8.80 19.98 -17.23
N ILE A 224 8.39 18.96 -17.99
CA ILE A 224 8.99 18.67 -19.30
C ILE A 224 8.87 19.90 -20.20
N ARG A 225 7.68 20.49 -20.27
CA ARG A 225 7.44 21.64 -21.16
C ARG A 225 8.24 22.87 -20.73
N TYR A 226 8.09 23.30 -19.49
CA TYR A 226 8.56 24.62 -19.06
C TYR A 226 9.95 24.60 -18.43
N ARG A 227 10.39 23.49 -17.83
CA ARG A 227 11.69 23.40 -17.15
C ARG A 227 12.77 22.76 -18.02
N ILE A 228 12.42 21.73 -18.80
CA ILE A 228 13.39 20.96 -19.58
C ILE A 228 13.51 21.45 -21.02
N MET A 229 12.38 21.59 -21.74
CA MET A 229 12.41 21.92 -23.17
C MET A 229 12.63 23.41 -23.43
N ASP A 230 11.75 24.23 -22.86
CA ASP A 230 11.67 25.64 -23.27
C ASP A 230 12.51 26.57 -22.36
N ALA A 231 12.90 26.10 -21.17
CA ALA A 231 13.55 26.89 -20.12
C ALA A 231 12.86 28.23 -19.82
N TYR A 232 11.54 28.32 -20.05
CA TYR A 232 10.72 29.49 -19.79
C TYR A 232 9.89 29.32 -18.52
N SER A 233 9.67 30.42 -17.82
CA SER A 233 8.73 30.46 -16.71
C SER A 233 7.32 30.06 -17.18
N PRO A 234 6.65 29.12 -16.49
CA PRO A 234 5.29 28.76 -16.83
C PRO A 234 4.38 29.98 -16.67
N PRO A 235 3.40 30.19 -17.58
CA PRO A 235 2.48 31.31 -17.49
C PRO A 235 1.64 31.24 -16.20
N ASN A 236 1.28 32.41 -15.66
CA ASN A 236 0.70 32.52 -14.31
C ASN A 236 -0.58 31.68 -14.09
N TYR A 237 -1.41 31.53 -15.13
CA TYR A 237 -2.64 30.73 -15.03
C TYR A 237 -2.36 29.24 -14.74
N LEU A 238 -1.19 28.72 -15.12
CA LEU A 238 -0.83 27.33 -14.82
C LEU A 238 -0.60 27.10 -13.33
N TYR A 239 -0.17 28.10 -12.56
CA TYR A 239 -0.06 27.96 -11.11
C TYR A 239 -1.44 27.74 -10.48
N LEU A 240 -2.45 28.49 -10.93
CA LEU A 240 -3.83 28.31 -10.48
C LEU A 240 -4.37 26.93 -10.87
N ILE A 241 -4.21 26.53 -12.13
CA ILE A 241 -4.65 25.21 -12.61
C ILE A 241 -3.95 24.10 -11.83
N LYS A 242 -2.62 24.21 -11.62
CA LYS A 242 -1.84 23.26 -10.82
C LYS A 242 -2.39 23.15 -9.41
N ALA A 243 -2.65 24.27 -8.73
CA ALA A 243 -3.19 24.28 -7.37
C ALA A 243 -4.58 23.62 -7.28
N VAL A 244 -5.49 23.93 -8.22
CA VAL A 244 -6.85 23.35 -8.26
C VAL A 244 -6.81 21.84 -8.50
N ILE A 245 -6.04 21.40 -9.50
CA ILE A 245 -5.84 19.98 -9.81
C ILE A 245 -5.22 19.27 -8.61
N GLN A 246 -4.15 19.82 -8.03
CA GLN A 246 -3.51 19.28 -6.85
C GLN A 246 -4.52 19.12 -5.71
N LEU A 247 -5.26 20.16 -5.35
CA LEU A 247 -6.22 20.10 -4.25
C LEU A 247 -7.24 18.98 -4.45
N ALA A 248 -7.90 18.94 -5.61
CA ALA A 248 -8.93 17.95 -5.91
C ALA A 248 -8.40 16.51 -5.85
N PHE A 249 -7.25 16.24 -6.48
CA PHE A 249 -6.69 14.90 -6.53
C PHE A 249 -5.92 14.51 -5.26
N TRP A 250 -5.39 15.45 -4.49
CA TRP A 250 -4.82 15.17 -3.17
C TRP A 250 -5.93 14.73 -2.20
N VAL A 251 -7.06 15.44 -2.17
CA VAL A 251 -8.24 15.01 -1.41
C VAL A 251 -8.68 13.61 -1.82
N GLY A 252 -8.76 13.33 -3.12
CA GLY A 252 -9.09 11.99 -3.63
C GLY A 252 -8.10 10.91 -3.19
N THR A 253 -6.80 11.22 -3.23
CA THR A 253 -5.73 10.30 -2.81
C THR A 253 -5.85 9.92 -1.34
N TYR A 254 -5.97 10.92 -0.45
CA TYR A 254 -6.06 10.66 0.99
C TYR A 254 -7.39 10.03 1.38
N PHE A 255 -8.49 10.43 0.75
CA PHE A 255 -9.78 9.79 0.97
C PHE A 255 -9.73 8.30 0.61
N GLY A 256 -9.12 7.96 -0.53
CA GLY A 256 -8.89 6.58 -0.93
C GLY A 256 -8.00 5.80 0.05
N ILE A 257 -6.91 6.41 0.54
CA ILE A 257 -6.02 5.81 1.56
C ILE A 257 -6.79 5.54 2.86
N LEU A 258 -7.58 6.51 3.34
CA LEU A 258 -8.39 6.37 4.55
C LEU A 258 -9.45 5.27 4.40
N THR A 259 -10.11 5.23 3.25
CA THR A 259 -11.10 4.20 2.93
C THR A 259 -10.45 2.82 2.86
N CYS A 260 -9.24 2.72 2.30
CA CYS A 260 -8.45 1.49 2.31
C CYS A 260 -8.12 1.05 3.74
N CYS A 261 -7.72 1.96 4.62
CA CYS A 261 -7.47 1.66 6.04
C CYS A 261 -8.71 1.14 6.75
N ASP A 262 -9.85 1.82 6.57
CA ASP A 262 -11.11 1.47 7.22
C ASP A 262 -11.60 0.08 6.78
N GLN A 263 -11.59 -0.17 5.48
CA GLN A 263 -11.96 -1.48 4.92
C GLN A 263 -10.99 -2.58 5.35
N TRP A 264 -9.69 -2.27 5.46
CA TRP A 264 -8.71 -3.23 5.97
C TRP A 264 -8.98 -3.57 7.45
N ARG A 265 -9.33 -2.57 8.26
CA ARG A 265 -9.68 -2.77 9.67
C ARG A 265 -10.93 -3.64 9.80
N ALA A 266 -11.95 -3.43 8.96
CA ALA A 266 -13.17 -4.23 8.94
C ALA A 266 -12.87 -5.73 8.70
N LEU A 267 -11.93 -6.05 7.81
CA LEU A 267 -11.49 -7.43 7.57
C LEU A 267 -10.87 -8.09 8.81
N GLY A 268 -10.13 -7.30 9.60
CA GLY A 268 -9.57 -7.77 10.87
C GLY A 268 -10.66 -8.17 11.87
N TYR A 269 -11.81 -7.50 11.87
CA TYR A 269 -12.94 -7.84 12.75
C TYR A 269 -13.69 -9.09 12.29
N GLU A 270 -14.00 -9.22 10.99
CA GLU A 270 -14.67 -10.39 10.43
C GLU A 270 -13.87 -11.68 10.63
N TYR A 271 -12.55 -11.61 10.53
CA TYR A 271 -11.67 -12.76 10.77
C TYR A 271 -11.69 -13.22 12.24
N ASN A 272 -11.82 -12.29 13.20
CA ASN A 272 -11.83 -12.61 14.62
C ASN A 272 -13.18 -13.11 15.12
N ASN A 273 -14.26 -12.61 14.53
CA ASN A 273 -15.62 -13.03 14.82
C ASN A 273 -16.21 -13.61 13.54
N PRO A 274 -15.74 -14.79 13.09
CA PRO A 274 -16.34 -15.41 11.92
C PRO A 274 -17.84 -15.53 12.22
N PRO A 275 -18.72 -15.12 11.27
CA PRO A 275 -20.14 -15.27 11.48
C PRO A 275 -20.38 -16.72 11.90
N PRO A 276 -21.22 -16.97 12.92
CA PRO A 276 -21.48 -18.32 13.40
C PRO A 276 -21.75 -19.13 12.14
N ARG A 277 -20.87 -20.10 11.86
CA ARG A 277 -21.03 -20.95 10.68
C ARG A 277 -22.43 -21.51 10.86
N GLU A 278 -23.37 -21.04 10.05
CA GLU A 278 -24.58 -21.79 9.80
C GLU A 278 -24.04 -23.08 9.21
N TYR A 279 -23.76 -24.04 10.10
CA TYR A 279 -23.55 -25.42 9.71
C TYR A 279 -24.70 -25.67 8.76
N PRO A 280 -24.42 -26.01 7.48
CA PRO A 280 -25.48 -26.21 6.50
C PRO A 280 -26.47 -27.10 7.21
N ARG A 281 -27.69 -26.57 7.48
CA ARG A 281 -28.69 -27.24 8.32
C ARG A 281 -28.63 -28.68 7.85
N GLN A 282 -28.10 -29.57 8.71
CA GLN A 282 -28.14 -30.99 8.45
C GLN A 282 -29.58 -31.19 8.05
N HIS A 283 -29.80 -31.55 6.78
CA HIS A 283 -31.14 -31.74 6.27
C HIS A 283 -31.78 -32.63 7.31
N SER A 284 -32.77 -32.08 8.05
CA SER A 284 -33.52 -32.87 9.01
C SER A 284 -33.85 -34.15 8.28
N PRO A 285 -33.47 -35.33 8.80
CA PRO A 285 -33.59 -36.58 8.06
C PRO A 285 -34.98 -36.59 7.46
N GLN A 286 -35.02 -36.46 6.13
CA GLN A 286 -36.25 -36.39 5.38
C GLN A 286 -36.96 -37.67 5.76
N SER A 287 -38.05 -37.54 6.50
CA SER A 287 -38.87 -38.62 7.01
C SER A 287 -39.05 -39.61 5.88
N THR A 288 -38.40 -40.77 6.03
CA THR A 288 -38.48 -41.89 5.13
C THR A 288 -39.95 -42.15 4.81
N PRO A 289 -40.38 -42.16 3.54
CA PRO A 289 -41.68 -42.71 3.20
C PRO A 289 -41.75 -44.17 3.68
N PRO A 290 -42.93 -44.65 4.10
CA PRO A 290 -43.08 -45.95 4.72
C PRO A 290 -42.68 -47.06 3.74
N SER A 291 -41.73 -47.90 4.18
CA SER A 291 -41.54 -49.30 3.80
C SER A 291 -41.86 -49.68 2.35
N GLN A 292 -40.85 -49.64 1.47
CA GLN A 292 -40.71 -50.67 0.46
C GLN A 292 -39.48 -51.52 0.78
N GLN A 293 -39.79 -52.75 1.15
CA GLN A 293 -38.90 -53.82 1.57
C GLN A 293 -38.09 -54.29 0.37
N TYR A 294 -36.88 -53.77 0.23
CA TYR A 294 -35.91 -54.33 -0.71
C TYR A 294 -35.22 -55.55 -0.08
N PRO A 295 -34.96 -56.62 -0.86
CA PRO A 295 -34.31 -57.82 -0.37
C PRO A 295 -32.89 -57.51 0.10
N LEU A 296 -32.56 -58.08 1.26
CA LEU A 296 -31.27 -58.01 1.93
C LEU A 296 -30.19 -58.63 1.04
N VAL A 297 -29.45 -57.83 0.28
CA VAL A 297 -28.21 -58.29 -0.37
C VAL A 297 -27.12 -58.29 0.71
N GLN A 298 -26.87 -59.47 1.28
CA GLN A 298 -25.71 -59.72 2.12
C GLN A 298 -24.44 -59.56 1.28
N HIS A 299 -23.74 -58.45 1.44
CA HIS A 299 -22.34 -58.34 1.04
C HIS A 299 -21.45 -58.80 2.21
N PRO A 300 -20.66 -59.87 2.05
CA PRO A 300 -19.65 -60.26 3.03
C PRO A 300 -18.44 -59.35 2.85
N TYR A 301 -18.38 -58.29 3.64
CA TYR A 301 -17.13 -57.57 3.88
C TYR A 301 -16.77 -57.75 5.35
N ASP A 302 -15.70 -58.51 5.58
CA ASP A 302 -14.93 -58.51 6.81
C ASP A 302 -14.39 -57.10 7.04
N VAL A 303 -15.16 -56.29 7.75
CA VAL A 303 -14.68 -55.02 8.29
C VAL A 303 -13.93 -55.36 9.57
N ALA A 304 -12.60 -55.28 9.49
CA ALA A 304 -11.73 -55.40 10.66
C ALA A 304 -12.16 -54.38 11.74
N PRO A 305 -12.19 -54.77 13.03
CA PRO A 305 -12.53 -53.87 14.11
C PRO A 305 -11.62 -52.64 14.09
N TYR A 306 -12.22 -51.46 14.15
CA TYR A 306 -11.49 -50.22 14.40
C TYR A 306 -10.86 -50.34 15.79
N GLU A 307 -9.53 -50.49 15.85
CA GLU A 307 -8.81 -50.34 17.10
C GLU A 307 -8.95 -48.88 17.56
N PRO A 308 -9.38 -48.65 18.82
CA PRO A 308 -9.40 -47.31 19.38
C PRO A 308 -7.96 -46.80 19.45
N TYR A 309 -7.71 -45.68 18.77
CA TYR A 309 -6.41 -45.00 18.79
C TYR A 309 -6.14 -44.50 20.20
N ASP A 310 -5.25 -45.22 20.91
CA ASP A 310 -4.86 -44.92 22.28
C ASP A 310 -4.03 -43.64 22.28
N ASN A 311 -4.61 -42.56 22.81
CA ASN A 311 -4.06 -41.20 22.73
C ASN A 311 -3.06 -40.92 23.88
N SER A 312 -2.22 -41.90 24.21
CA SER A 312 -1.35 -41.95 25.39
C SER A 312 0.13 -41.77 25.05
N THR A 313 0.47 -40.84 24.17
CA THR A 313 1.86 -40.36 24.03
C THR A 313 1.90 -38.84 24.04
N GLN A 314 1.81 -38.29 25.25
CA GLN A 314 2.17 -36.92 25.55
C GLN A 314 3.71 -36.84 25.58
N PRO A 315 4.38 -36.10 24.67
CA PRO A 315 5.82 -35.95 24.72
C PRO A 315 6.22 -35.14 25.97
N PRO A 316 7.30 -35.54 26.69
CA PRO A 316 7.73 -34.84 27.89
C PRO A 316 8.16 -33.41 27.57
N ALA A 317 7.70 -32.48 28.42
CA ALA A 317 8.03 -31.07 28.38
C ALA A 317 9.56 -30.88 28.45
N ARG A 318 10.16 -30.39 27.36
CA ARG A 318 11.55 -29.94 27.36
C ARG A 318 11.66 -28.63 28.12
N HIS A 319 12.16 -28.72 29.36
CA HIS A 319 12.76 -27.60 30.07
C HIS A 319 13.97 -27.08 29.27
N SER A 320 13.84 -25.94 28.59
CA SER A 320 14.98 -25.21 28.05
C SER A 320 15.53 -24.28 29.13
N LEU A 321 16.71 -24.62 29.65
CA LEU A 321 17.52 -23.77 30.52
C LEU A 321 17.80 -22.42 29.85
N ARG A 322 17.50 -21.35 30.58
CA ARG A 322 17.95 -19.98 30.33
C ARG A 322 19.41 -19.89 30.79
N ALA A 323 20.36 -19.91 29.85
CA ALA A 323 21.74 -19.56 30.14
C ALA A 323 21.91 -18.05 29.94
N SER A 324 22.17 -17.34 31.04
CA SER A 324 22.71 -15.99 31.01
C SER A 324 24.15 -16.04 30.52
N LEU A 325 24.51 -15.24 29.52
CA LEU A 325 25.89 -14.82 29.31
C LEU A 325 25.92 -13.32 28.98
N ARG A 326 27.01 -12.72 29.48
CA ARG A 326 27.31 -11.32 29.75
C ARG A 326 27.22 -10.38 28.56
#